data_AF-A0A7X0VFH1-F1
#
_entry.id   AF-A0A7X0VFH1-F1
#
_cell.length_a   1.000
_cell.length_b   1.000
_cell.length_c   1.000
_cell.angle_alpha   90.00
_cell.angle_beta   90.00
_cell.angle_gamma   90.00
#
_symmetry.space_group_name_H-M   'P 1'
#
loop_
_entity.id
_entity.type
_entity.pdbx_description
1 polymer ?
#
loop_
_entity_poly.entity_id
_entity_poly.type
_entity_poly.pdbx_seq_one_letter_code
_entity_poly.pdbx_strand_id
1 'polypeptide(L)'
;MAELVDGILAHYVHPESYDAYKSIEAPEHAVDSIRYAASFIGGQLGEEDHRLATALSRERSGVTDRGDLYVLHGDFGVHNFLFTDNGLTGVIDPIPVMGCKRYDLLYAFCSSPDELTLPLLLHAVRRVEEGKKVDIRLLSRDMILELYRRMSTCLRFHPEDFPQYLQAWEEWKKIYASS
;
A
#
# COMPACT_ATOMS: atom_id res chain seq x y z
N MET A 1 14.90 -0.86 -2.23
CA MET A 1 13.92 0.06 -2.85
C MET A 1 14.28 0.54 -4.24
N ALA A 2 15.50 1.03 -4.52
CA ALA A 2 15.83 1.52 -5.87
C ALA A 2 15.70 0.42 -6.97
N GLU A 3 16.25 -0.78 -6.73
CA GLU A 3 16.14 -1.91 -7.68
C GLU A 3 14.69 -2.33 -7.97
N LEU A 4 13.83 -2.31 -6.94
CA LEU A 4 12.40 -2.62 -7.08
C LEU A 4 11.68 -1.62 -7.99
N VAL A 5 11.96 -0.33 -7.77
CA VAL A 5 11.33 0.74 -8.53
C VAL A 5 11.80 0.71 -9.98
N ASP A 6 13.11 0.66 -10.19
CA ASP A 6 13.71 0.79 -11.52
C ASP A 6 13.55 -0.50 -12.34
N GLY A 7 13.57 -1.68 -11.69
CA GLY A 7 13.51 -2.98 -12.36
C GLY A 7 12.12 -3.57 -12.56
N ILE A 8 11.10 -3.13 -11.79
CA ILE A 8 9.75 -3.73 -11.84
C ILE A 8 8.66 -2.67 -11.97
N LEU A 9 8.55 -1.75 -11.00
CA LEU A 9 7.42 -0.80 -10.97
C LEU A 9 7.42 0.16 -12.16
N ALA A 10 8.61 0.54 -12.65
CA ALA A 10 8.76 1.34 -13.87
C ALA A 10 8.17 0.63 -15.11
N HIS A 11 8.12 -0.70 -15.12
CA HIS A 11 7.74 -1.53 -16.26
C HIS A 11 6.29 -2.02 -16.24
N TYR A 12 5.47 -1.56 -15.29
CA TYR A 12 4.04 -1.89 -15.27
C TYR A 12 3.34 -1.42 -16.54
N VAL A 13 2.44 -2.26 -17.04
CA VAL A 13 1.72 -2.07 -18.29
C VAL A 13 0.28 -1.67 -18.04
N HIS A 14 -0.31 -0.93 -18.97
CA HIS A 14 -1.75 -0.66 -18.96
C HIS A 14 -2.53 -1.94 -19.30
N PRO A 15 -3.73 -2.13 -18.75
CA PRO A 15 -4.57 -3.27 -19.07
C PRO A 15 -5.04 -3.22 -20.54
N GLU A 16 -5.00 -4.36 -21.24
CA GLU A 16 -5.58 -4.49 -22.58
C GLU A 16 -7.11 -4.38 -22.56
N SER A 17 -7.73 -4.76 -21.44
CA SER A 17 -9.17 -4.60 -21.16
C SER A 17 -9.39 -4.32 -19.68
N TYR A 18 -10.22 -3.31 -19.38
CA TYR A 18 -10.59 -2.92 -18.01
C TYR A 18 -11.57 -3.91 -17.35
N ASP A 19 -12.11 -4.88 -18.08
CA ASP A 19 -12.98 -5.91 -17.52
C ASP A 19 -12.20 -7.19 -17.16
N ALA A 20 -10.92 -7.29 -17.54
CA ALA A 20 -10.11 -8.48 -17.35
C ALA A 20 -9.61 -8.66 -15.90
N TYR A 21 -9.60 -7.59 -15.10
CA TYR A 21 -9.00 -7.56 -13.77
C TYR A 21 -9.94 -6.91 -12.76
N LYS A 22 -9.85 -7.28 -11.49
CA LYS A 22 -10.54 -6.56 -10.42
C LYS A 22 -9.81 -5.26 -10.13
N SER A 23 -10.55 -4.15 -9.99
CA SER A 23 -9.96 -2.88 -9.55
C SER A 23 -9.92 -2.81 -8.04
N ILE A 24 -8.72 -2.59 -7.47
CA ILE A 24 -8.58 -2.36 -6.02
C ILE A 24 -9.20 -1.04 -5.56
N GLU A 25 -9.49 -0.15 -6.50
CA GLU A 25 -9.99 1.20 -6.27
C GLU A 25 -11.51 1.29 -6.50
N ALA A 26 -12.14 0.17 -6.87
CA ALA A 26 -13.58 0.07 -6.91
C ALA A 26 -14.15 0.30 -5.49
N PRO A 27 -15.21 1.11 -5.34
CA PRO A 27 -15.75 1.47 -4.03
C PRO A 27 -16.12 0.25 -3.17
N GLU A 28 -16.71 -0.79 -3.76
CA GLU A 28 -17.05 -2.02 -3.03
C GLU A 28 -15.79 -2.71 -2.45
N HIS A 29 -14.74 -2.84 -3.26
CA HIS A 29 -13.48 -3.47 -2.85
C HIS A 29 -12.77 -2.67 -1.76
N ALA A 30 -12.73 -1.34 -1.90
CA ALA A 30 -12.11 -0.46 -0.92
C ALA A 30 -12.79 -0.60 0.46
N VAL A 31 -14.12 -0.53 0.51
CA VAL A 31 -14.90 -0.64 1.75
C VAL A 31 -14.78 -2.03 2.38
N ASP A 32 -14.90 -3.09 1.58
CA ASP A 32 -14.83 -4.45 2.09
C ASP A 32 -13.43 -4.79 2.62
N SER A 33 -12.37 -4.28 2.00
CA SER A 33 -10.99 -4.47 2.47
C SER A 33 -10.77 -3.87 3.87
N ILE A 34 -11.31 -2.68 4.13
CA ILE A 34 -11.19 -2.02 5.43
C ILE A 34 -12.06 -2.69 6.48
N ARG A 35 -13.27 -3.14 6.12
CA ARG A 35 -14.14 -3.89 7.03
C ARG A 35 -13.50 -5.23 7.42
N TYR A 36 -12.90 -5.93 6.45
CA TYR A 36 -12.14 -7.14 6.70
C TYR A 36 -10.97 -6.88 7.65
N ALA A 37 -10.16 -5.85 7.38
CA ALA A 37 -9.05 -5.52 8.27
C ALA A 37 -9.51 -5.18 9.70
N ALA A 38 -10.61 -4.43 9.82
CA ALA A 38 -11.20 -4.06 11.12
C ALA A 38 -11.60 -5.28 11.96
N SER A 39 -12.10 -6.36 11.34
CA SER A 39 -12.55 -7.55 12.09
C SER A 39 -11.40 -8.33 12.73
N PHE A 40 -10.19 -8.23 12.20
CA PHE A 40 -8.99 -8.81 12.79
C PHE A 40 -8.31 -7.87 13.79
N ILE A 41 -8.25 -6.58 13.48
CA ILE A 41 -7.65 -5.58 14.37
C ILE A 41 -8.44 -5.49 15.68
N GLY A 42 -9.77 -5.41 15.58
CA GLY A 42 -10.65 -5.33 16.75
C GLY A 42 -10.18 -4.29 17.77
N GLY A 43 -10.23 -4.63 19.05
CA GLY A 43 -9.88 -3.71 20.15
C GLY A 43 -8.38 -3.37 20.27
N GLN A 44 -7.51 -3.80 19.36
CA GLN A 44 -6.12 -3.36 19.32
C GLN A 44 -5.99 -1.89 18.86
N LEU A 45 -7.00 -1.38 18.16
CA LEU A 45 -7.15 0.03 17.83
C LEU A 45 -8.46 0.58 18.41
N GLY A 46 -8.52 1.89 18.62
CA GLY A 46 -9.74 2.54 19.10
C GLY A 46 -10.79 2.71 18.01
N GLU A 47 -12.04 3.00 18.41
CA GLU A 47 -13.11 3.29 17.44
C GLU A 47 -12.78 4.49 16.53
N GLU A 48 -11.99 5.44 17.01
CA GLU A 48 -11.54 6.59 16.22
C GLU A 48 -10.62 6.17 15.07
N ASP A 49 -9.74 5.20 15.29
CA ASP A 49 -8.83 4.69 14.27
C ASP A 49 -9.58 3.93 13.18
N HIS A 50 -10.55 3.09 13.57
CA HIS A 50 -11.42 2.39 12.62
C HIS A 50 -12.26 3.38 11.79
N ARG A 51 -12.78 4.44 12.43
CA ARG A 51 -13.51 5.51 11.74
C ARG A 51 -12.61 6.27 10.78
N LEU A 52 -11.37 6.58 11.17
CA LEU A 52 -10.38 7.22 10.31
C LEU A 52 -10.13 6.38 9.06
N ALA A 53 -9.76 5.10 9.21
CA ALA A 53 -9.49 4.21 8.07
C ALA A 53 -10.69 4.12 7.11
N THR A 54 -11.90 4.02 7.67
CA THR A 54 -13.14 3.99 6.87
C THR A 54 -13.36 5.31 6.11
N ALA A 55 -13.14 6.45 6.75
CA ALA A 55 -13.29 7.76 6.13
C ALA A 55 -12.28 7.97 4.99
N LEU A 56 -11.01 7.66 5.23
CA LEU A 56 -9.95 7.77 4.22
C LEU A 56 -10.19 6.85 3.03
N SER A 57 -10.71 5.65 3.26
CA SER A 57 -11.04 4.71 2.18
C SER A 57 -12.15 5.23 1.30
N ARG A 58 -13.17 5.87 1.89
CA ARG A 58 -14.25 6.52 1.13
C ARG A 58 -13.76 7.73 0.35
N GLU A 59 -12.89 8.55 0.95
CA GLU A 59 -12.25 9.68 0.27
C GLU A 59 -11.42 9.23 -0.95
N ARG A 60 -10.73 8.08 -0.86
CA ARG A 60 -9.93 7.55 -1.97
C ARG A 60 -10.77 6.86 -3.06
N SER A 61 -11.93 6.30 -2.71
CA SER A 61 -12.73 5.49 -3.62
C SER A 61 -13.22 6.30 -4.83
N GLY A 62 -12.96 5.81 -6.05
CA GLY A 62 -13.42 6.44 -7.29
C GLY A 62 -12.65 7.69 -7.73
N VAL A 63 -11.48 7.97 -7.15
CA VAL A 63 -10.67 9.18 -7.43
C VAL A 63 -9.55 8.95 -8.47
N THR A 64 -9.39 7.73 -9.00
CA THR A 64 -8.30 7.44 -9.93
C THR A 64 -8.72 7.58 -11.39
N ASP A 65 -7.97 8.40 -12.12
CA ASP A 65 -8.12 8.52 -13.56
C ASP A 65 -7.73 7.19 -14.25
N ARG A 66 -8.53 6.78 -15.24
CA ARG A 66 -8.25 5.56 -16.02
C ARG A 66 -6.86 5.57 -16.67
N GLY A 67 -6.33 6.75 -16.98
CA GLY A 67 -4.98 6.91 -17.53
C GLY A 67 -3.83 6.54 -16.58
N ASP A 68 -4.11 6.41 -15.28
CA ASP A 68 -3.14 6.04 -14.26
C ASP A 68 -3.37 4.62 -13.70
N LEU A 69 -4.16 3.79 -14.41
CA LEU A 69 -4.39 2.39 -14.05
C LEU A 69 -3.44 1.45 -14.81
N TYR A 70 -2.83 0.55 -14.05
CA TYR A 70 -1.89 -0.46 -14.52
C TYR A 70 -2.31 -1.85 -14.04
N VAL A 71 -1.84 -2.88 -14.73
CA VAL A 71 -1.89 -4.26 -14.22
C VAL A 71 -0.80 -4.41 -13.16
N LEU A 72 -1.24 -4.56 -11.92
CA LEU A 72 -0.40 -4.66 -10.73
C LEU A 72 -0.12 -6.12 -10.41
N HIS A 73 0.93 -6.38 -9.64
CA HIS A 73 1.21 -7.68 -9.05
C HIS A 73 0.14 -8.07 -8.03
N GLY A 74 -0.33 -7.11 -7.21
CA GLY A 74 -1.45 -7.27 -6.28
C GLY A 74 -1.14 -8.00 -4.98
N ASP A 75 -0.04 -8.74 -4.91
CA ASP A 75 0.55 -9.27 -3.67
C ASP A 75 2.05 -8.95 -3.60
N PHE A 76 2.41 -7.67 -3.75
CA PHE A 76 3.79 -7.23 -3.98
C PHE A 76 4.63 -7.11 -2.70
N GLY A 77 4.47 -8.06 -1.77
CA GLY A 77 5.21 -8.08 -0.51
C GLY A 77 6.61 -8.66 -0.67
N VAL A 78 7.54 -8.29 0.22
CA VAL A 78 8.94 -8.80 0.17
C VAL A 78 9.07 -10.32 0.27
N HIS A 79 8.04 -11.00 0.77
CA HIS A 79 8.00 -12.46 0.82
C HIS A 79 7.88 -13.12 -0.56
N ASN A 80 7.44 -12.37 -1.58
CA ASN A 80 7.34 -12.81 -2.97
C ASN A 80 8.57 -12.43 -3.81
N PHE A 81 9.61 -11.85 -3.18
CA PHE A 81 10.81 -11.39 -3.87
C PHE A 81 11.89 -12.47 -3.83
N LEU A 82 12.45 -12.77 -5.00
CA LEU A 82 13.57 -13.70 -5.16
C LEU A 82 14.87 -12.91 -5.23
N PHE A 83 15.79 -13.22 -4.31
CA PHE A 83 17.10 -12.60 -4.25
C PHE A 83 18.21 -13.60 -4.58
N THR A 84 19.24 -13.11 -5.25
CA THR A 84 20.54 -13.77 -5.37
C THR A 84 21.63 -12.85 -4.84
N ASP A 85 22.89 -13.28 -4.86
CA ASP A 85 24.03 -12.43 -4.50
C ASP A 85 24.11 -11.13 -5.34
N ASN A 86 23.46 -11.11 -6.51
CA ASN A 86 23.39 -9.94 -7.41
C ASN A 86 22.14 -9.06 -7.18
N GLY A 87 21.42 -9.26 -6.07
CA GLY A 87 20.22 -8.48 -5.74
C GLY A 87 18.90 -9.15 -6.16
N LEU A 88 17.86 -8.33 -6.35
CA LEU A 88 16.51 -8.80 -6.70
C LEU A 88 16.49 -9.37 -8.13
N THR A 89 16.15 -10.65 -8.30
CA THR A 89 16.15 -11.33 -9.60
C THR A 89 14.76 -11.67 -10.14
N GLY A 90 13.73 -11.61 -9.30
CA GLY A 90 12.37 -11.92 -9.74
C GLY A 90 11.34 -11.68 -8.65
N VAL A 91 10.07 -11.66 -9.07
CA VAL A 91 8.90 -11.61 -8.19
C VAL A 91 7.93 -12.70 -8.64
N ILE A 92 7.38 -13.44 -7.68
CA ILE A 92 6.53 -14.61 -7.91
C ILE A 92 5.15 -14.44 -7.28
N ASP A 93 4.26 -15.38 -7.57
CA ASP A 93 2.91 -15.49 -7.00
C ASP A 93 2.04 -14.22 -7.15
N PRO A 94 1.88 -13.69 -8.39
CA PRO A 94 1.01 -12.55 -8.61
C PRO A 94 -0.46 -12.90 -8.36
N ILE A 95 -1.19 -11.94 -7.81
CA ILE A 95 -2.65 -11.90 -7.76
C ILE A 95 -3.08 -10.66 -8.55
N PRO A 96 -3.10 -10.71 -9.90
CA PRO A 96 -3.19 -9.50 -10.70
C PRO A 96 -4.46 -8.71 -10.45
N VAL A 97 -4.28 -7.41 -10.24
CA VAL A 97 -5.36 -6.43 -10.03
C VAL A 97 -5.07 -5.15 -10.81
N MET A 98 -6.09 -4.31 -10.98
CA MET A 98 -5.89 -2.97 -11.54
C MET A 98 -5.83 -1.92 -10.45
N GLY A 99 -4.89 -0.99 -10.61
CA GLY A 99 -4.76 0.19 -9.74
C GLY A 99 -3.57 1.06 -10.12
N CYS A 100 -3.30 2.07 -9.31
CA CYS A 100 -2.09 2.89 -9.43
C CYS A 100 -0.82 2.12 -9.00
N LYS A 101 0.32 2.35 -9.67
CA LYS A 101 1.64 1.76 -9.33
C LYS A 101 2.02 1.97 -7.85
N ARG A 102 1.56 3.08 -7.25
CA ARG A 102 1.78 3.39 -5.84
C ARG A 102 1.25 2.31 -4.90
N TYR A 103 0.22 1.56 -5.30
CA TYR A 103 -0.34 0.51 -4.46
C TYR A 103 0.69 -0.59 -4.15
N ASP A 104 1.28 -1.19 -5.17
CA ASP A 104 2.29 -2.25 -4.99
C ASP A 104 3.54 -1.70 -4.30
N LEU A 105 3.92 -0.44 -4.58
CA LEU A 105 4.97 0.25 -3.84
C LEU A 105 4.69 0.28 -2.32
N LEU A 106 3.50 0.72 -1.93
CA LEU A 106 3.10 0.81 -0.52
C LEU A 106 2.98 -0.57 0.12
N TYR A 107 2.49 -1.56 -0.64
CA TYR A 107 2.38 -2.94 -0.19
C TYR A 107 3.77 -3.52 0.14
N ALA A 108 4.73 -3.37 -0.77
CA ALA A 108 6.13 -3.74 -0.54
C ALA A 108 6.72 -2.99 0.66
N PHE A 109 6.49 -1.67 0.72
CA PHE A 109 6.99 -0.81 1.78
C PHE A 109 6.47 -1.23 3.15
N CYS A 110 5.18 -1.56 3.27
CA CYS A 110 4.56 -1.99 4.53
C CYS A 110 4.85 -3.46 4.89
N SER A 111 5.45 -4.25 3.99
CA SER A 111 5.57 -5.69 4.20
C SER A 111 6.50 -6.08 5.37
N SER A 112 7.37 -5.17 5.81
CA SER A 112 8.10 -5.20 7.09
C SER A 112 7.68 -4.01 7.97
N PRO A 113 7.71 -4.11 9.31
CA PRO A 113 7.54 -2.97 10.19
C PRO A 113 8.74 -1.99 10.19
N ASP A 114 9.87 -2.39 9.60
CA ASP A 114 11.11 -1.60 9.60
C ASP A 114 11.02 -0.33 8.73
N GLU A 115 11.59 0.76 9.23
CA GLU A 115 11.84 2.00 8.47
C GLU A 115 10.62 2.62 7.75
N LEU A 116 9.40 2.44 8.29
CA LEU A 116 8.15 3.01 7.77
C LEU A 116 8.06 4.55 7.93
N THR A 117 9.01 5.27 7.36
CA THR A 117 9.19 6.72 7.53
C THR A 117 8.85 7.51 6.26
N LEU A 118 8.38 8.75 6.43
CA LEU A 118 8.05 9.63 5.32
C LEU A 118 9.24 9.94 4.39
N PRO A 119 10.46 10.24 4.87
CA PRO A 119 11.59 10.52 3.98
C PRO A 119 11.93 9.35 3.05
N LEU A 120 11.90 8.12 3.57
CA LEU A 120 12.19 6.92 2.78
C LEU A 120 11.08 6.66 1.76
N LEU A 121 9.82 6.76 2.17
CA LEU A 121 8.69 6.59 1.26
C LEU A 121 8.69 7.66 0.16
N LEU A 122 8.94 8.94 0.50
CA LEU A 122 9.02 10.02 -0.48
C LEU A 122 10.12 9.81 -1.50
N HIS A 123 11.27 9.29 -1.07
CA HIS A 123 12.36 8.96 -1.98
C HIS A 123 11.91 7.90 -3.01
N ALA A 124 11.21 6.86 -2.56
CA ALA A 124 10.74 5.80 -3.44
C ALA A 124 9.60 6.25 -4.38
N VAL A 125 8.60 6.96 -3.85
CA VAL A 125 7.45 7.47 -4.62
C VAL A 125 7.92 8.41 -5.74
N ARG A 126 8.86 9.32 -5.46
CA ARG A 126 9.41 10.24 -6.48
C ARG A 126 10.10 9.51 -7.63
N ARG A 127 10.67 8.33 -7.39
CA ARG A 127 11.23 7.51 -8.48
C ARG A 127 10.13 6.83 -9.29
N VAL A 128 9.11 6.25 -8.65
CA VAL A 128 7.99 5.58 -9.34
C VAL A 128 7.15 6.55 -10.15
N GLU A 129 6.93 7.76 -9.63
CA GLU A 129 6.10 8.79 -10.25
C GLU A 129 6.91 9.78 -11.10
N GLU A 130 8.12 9.39 -11.51
CA GLU A 130 8.95 10.13 -12.47
C GLU A 130 9.19 11.59 -12.07
N GLY A 131 9.34 11.86 -10.77
CA GLY A 131 9.60 13.19 -10.24
C GLY A 131 8.40 14.13 -10.19
N LYS A 132 7.17 13.65 -10.44
CA LYS A 132 5.94 14.42 -10.21
C LYS A 132 5.89 14.99 -8.78
N LYS A 133 5.24 16.14 -8.62
CA LYS A 133 5.04 16.74 -7.30
C LYS A 133 4.16 15.82 -6.46
N VAL A 134 4.73 15.32 -5.36
CA VAL A 134 4.02 14.45 -4.42
C VAL A 134 3.24 15.30 -3.43
N ASP A 135 1.93 15.05 -3.33
CA ASP A 135 1.06 15.59 -2.29
C ASP A 135 1.22 14.72 -1.03
N ILE A 136 1.74 15.32 0.05
CA ILE A 136 2.03 14.61 1.30
C ILE A 136 0.74 14.14 1.99
N ARG A 137 -0.34 14.91 1.92
CA ARG A 137 -1.63 14.55 2.52
C ARG A 137 -2.23 13.34 1.80
N LEU A 138 -2.19 13.32 0.47
CA LEU A 138 -2.67 12.16 -0.30
C LEU A 138 -1.76 10.94 -0.12
N LEU A 139 -0.44 11.11 -0.08
CA LEU A 139 0.49 10.01 0.16
C LEU A 139 0.31 9.41 1.56
N SER A 140 0.20 10.24 2.59
CA SER A 140 -0.02 9.77 3.96
C SER A 140 -1.38 9.10 4.13
N ARG A 141 -2.44 9.58 3.45
CA ARG A 141 -3.72 8.86 3.36
C ARG A 141 -3.53 7.45 2.79
N ASP A 142 -2.86 7.34 1.65
CA ASP A 142 -2.67 6.05 0.98
C ASP A 142 -1.83 5.08 1.84
N MET A 143 -0.81 5.61 2.51
CA MET A 143 0.04 4.88 3.45
C MET A 143 -0.73 4.40 4.69
N ILE A 144 -1.58 5.24 5.30
CA ILE A 144 -2.43 4.85 6.44
C ILE A 144 -3.35 3.69 6.05
N LEU A 145 -3.97 3.76 4.87
CA LEU A 145 -4.85 2.70 4.40
C LEU A 145 -4.10 1.37 4.21
N GLU A 146 -2.88 1.41 3.69
CA GLU A 146 -2.08 0.21 3.50
C GLU A 146 -1.56 -0.36 4.82
N LEU A 147 -1.09 0.51 5.71
CA LEU A 147 -0.67 0.14 7.05
C LEU A 147 -1.80 -0.53 7.84
N TYR A 148 -3.03 0.00 7.73
CA TYR A 148 -4.21 -0.60 8.36
C TYR A 148 -4.47 -2.03 7.87
N ARG A 149 -4.38 -2.28 6.56
CA ARG A 149 -4.52 -3.64 6.00
C ARG A 149 -3.37 -4.54 6.45
N ARG A 150 -2.15 -4.00 6.49
CA ARG A 150 -0.97 -4.75 6.95
C ARG A 150 -1.08 -5.15 8.41
N MET A 151 -1.57 -4.27 9.28
CA MET A 151 -1.80 -4.56 10.70
C MET A 151 -2.75 -5.76 10.90
N SER A 152 -3.82 -5.84 10.10
CA SER A 152 -4.70 -7.02 10.09
C SER A 152 -3.96 -8.30 9.69
N THR A 153 -3.09 -8.22 8.68
CA THR A 153 -2.28 -9.37 8.22
C THR A 153 -1.25 -9.78 9.26
N CYS A 154 -0.55 -8.80 9.86
CA CYS A 154 0.42 -8.98 10.93
C CYS A 154 -0.21 -9.74 12.12
N LEU A 155 -1.39 -9.33 12.60
CA LEU A 155 -2.07 -10.02 13.71
C LEU A 155 -2.37 -11.50 13.43
N ARG A 156 -2.49 -11.89 12.15
CA ARG A 156 -2.77 -13.27 11.75
C ARG A 156 -1.52 -14.12 11.62
N PHE A 157 -0.41 -13.55 11.17
CA PHE A 157 0.78 -14.32 10.76
C PHE A 157 2.05 -14.00 11.54
N HIS A 158 2.20 -12.75 11.99
CA HIS A 158 3.38 -12.21 12.70
C HIS A 158 2.96 -11.25 13.83
N PRO A 159 2.15 -11.68 14.81
CA PRO A 159 1.62 -10.80 15.85
C PRO A 159 2.72 -10.14 16.71
N GLU A 160 3.93 -10.70 16.74
CA GLU A 160 5.12 -10.16 17.39
C GLU A 160 5.56 -8.80 16.83
N ASP A 161 5.29 -8.52 15.55
CA ASP A 161 5.65 -7.27 14.88
C ASP A 161 4.62 -6.15 15.13
N PHE A 162 3.45 -6.50 15.66
CA PHE A 162 2.33 -5.57 15.81
C PHE A 162 2.66 -4.30 16.60
N PRO A 163 3.44 -4.33 17.71
CA PRO A 163 3.82 -3.12 18.43
C PRO A 163 4.56 -2.09 17.55
N GLN A 164 5.38 -2.54 16.61
CA GLN A 164 6.11 -1.65 15.70
C GLN A 164 5.18 -1.03 14.67
N TYR A 165 4.24 -1.81 14.12
CA TYR A 165 3.21 -1.28 13.24
C TYR A 165 2.27 -0.29 13.93
N LEU A 166 1.96 -0.51 15.22
CA LEU A 166 1.19 0.43 16.02
C LEU A 166 1.94 1.76 16.23
N GLN A 167 3.26 1.71 16.45
CA GLN A 167 4.08 2.92 16.49
C GLN A 167 4.05 3.67 15.15
N ALA A 168 4.22 2.95 14.04
CA ALA A 168 4.13 3.54 12.71
C ALA A 168 2.73 4.17 12.47
N TRP A 169 1.66 3.52 12.93
CA TRP A 169 0.29 4.01 12.82
C TRP A 169 0.13 5.39 13.46
N GLU A 170 0.62 5.56 14.69
CA GLU A 170 0.57 6.85 15.38
C GLU A 170 1.38 7.94 14.68
N GLU A 171 2.56 7.61 14.16
CA GLU A 171 3.39 8.57 13.41
C GLU A 171 2.74 8.99 12.09
N TRP A 172 2.18 8.06 11.33
CA TRP A 172 1.51 8.37 10.07
C TRP A 172 0.22 9.18 10.27
N LYS A 173 -0.55 8.94 11.34
CA LYS A 173 -1.68 9.80 11.71
C LYS A 173 -1.26 11.24 11.96
N LYS A 174 -0.14 11.46 12.68
CA LYS A 174 0.39 12.82 12.93
C LYS A 174 0.80 13.50 11.62
N ILE A 175 1.51 12.77 10.76
CA ILE A 175 1.93 13.29 9.45
C ILE A 175 0.70 13.73 8.65
N TYR A 176 -0.31 12.86 8.52
CA TYR A 176 -1.54 13.16 7.80
C TYR A 176 -2.29 14.37 8.36
N ALA A 177 -2.39 14.49 9.69
CA ALA A 177 -3.05 15.63 10.33
C ALA A 177 -2.30 16.96 10.17
N SER A 178 -0.98 16.91 9.94
CA SER A 178 -0.12 18.09 9.79
C SER A 178 0.12 18.53 8.34
N SER A 179 -0.39 17.77 7.36
CA SER A 179 -0.13 17.95 5.92
C SER A 179 -1.21 18.74 5.20
#